data_AF-R6U199-F1
#
_entry.id   AF-R6U199-F1
#
_cell.length_a   1.000
_cell.length_b   1.000
_cell.length_c   1.000
_cell.angle_alpha   90.00
_cell.angle_beta   90.00
_cell.angle_gamma   90.00
#
_symmetry.space_group_name_H-M   'P 1'
#
loop_
_entity.id
_entity.type
_entity.pdbx_description
1 polymer ?
#
loop_
_entity_poly.entity_id
_entity_poly.type
_entity_poly.pdbx_seq_one_letter_code
_entity_poly.pdbx_strand_id
1 'polypeptide(L)'
;MLTHFPTPYPGEWWYSVLCRYFVRTGYRNFATASRELYGARKAIHGRLFPGSSCYQVVSKLPEGILDIKRILLEHTLMPYYLRFYPAMKKEQVFQSLLQGKPGGLTSIDLLGVEGEEGLKYCPLCYQEDIKRYGEPYWHREHQIPLTPCCIKHKCHLIKHGVKYSSLSELYLPLCTIQPNDRPGGMEEHWQEPLTLILDAFLNMPFEYEPTREDSNLRIKLLEMGLGISKTQKKESLDSSKVYQAARDFYGEAVAVRYFSKVSAPILYRLCNWTLTSPERYALLAVMAGLTAEELFGALMEYQDPCLLRLLQFREQGIVYRKEELARKMKLRPAQVDTLARKYGIQPFWKQNGRSHMKRTESLRLNLTREEKKQIELAAKKNGGGQTAVYARTVLLQAAKECLQSSGNS
;
A
#
# COMPACT_ATOMS: atom_id res chain seq x y z
N MET A 1 -0.68 -24.39 40.00
CA MET A 1 -1.69 -24.57 38.94
C MET A 1 -2.62 -23.39 39.00
N LEU A 2 -2.93 -22.73 37.89
CA LEU A 2 -3.85 -21.58 37.88
C LEU A 2 -5.30 -22.11 37.89
N THR A 3 -6.07 -21.76 38.92
CA THR A 3 -7.50 -22.09 39.01
C THR A 3 -8.35 -20.93 38.48
N HIS A 4 -9.38 -21.20 37.67
CA HIS A 4 -10.31 -20.20 37.11
C HIS A 4 -9.73 -19.24 36.05
N PHE A 5 -8.74 -19.68 35.26
CA PHE A 5 -8.22 -18.87 34.16
C PHE A 5 -9.29 -18.64 33.06
N PRO A 6 -9.48 -17.40 32.57
CA PRO A 6 -10.51 -17.10 31.57
C PRO A 6 -10.19 -17.75 30.22
N THR A 7 -11.22 -18.30 29.59
CA THR A 7 -11.15 -18.66 28.16
C THR A 7 -11.08 -17.38 27.32
N PRO A 8 -10.10 -17.27 26.40
CA PRO A 8 -10.03 -16.15 25.47
C PRO A 8 -11.28 -16.03 24.59
N TYR A 9 -11.78 -14.83 24.38
CA TYR A 9 -12.86 -14.57 23.42
C TYR A 9 -12.32 -14.44 21.98
N PRO A 10 -13.15 -14.63 20.94
CA PRO A 10 -12.74 -14.46 19.55
C PRO A 10 -12.12 -13.08 19.31
N GLY A 11 -10.91 -13.04 18.72
CA GLY A 11 -10.20 -11.79 18.47
C GLY A 11 -9.67 -11.08 19.73
N GLU A 12 -9.83 -11.66 20.92
CA GLU A 12 -9.34 -11.04 22.15
C GLU A 12 -7.81 -11.00 22.17
N TRP A 13 -7.23 -9.84 22.44
CA TRP A 13 -5.79 -9.71 22.62
C TRP A 13 -5.35 -10.38 23.92
N TRP A 14 -4.22 -11.10 23.90
CA TRP A 14 -3.72 -11.86 25.05
C TRP A 14 -3.58 -11.02 26.32
N TYR A 15 -3.21 -9.75 26.19
CA TYR A 15 -3.19 -8.83 27.33
C TYR A 15 -4.57 -8.66 27.99
N SER A 16 -5.64 -8.57 27.20
CA SER A 16 -7.01 -8.49 27.71
C SER A 16 -7.41 -9.71 28.51
N VAL A 17 -7.01 -10.91 28.05
CA VAL A 17 -7.23 -12.17 28.79
C VAL A 17 -6.58 -12.09 30.17
N LEU A 18 -5.34 -11.57 30.24
CA LEU A 18 -4.63 -11.38 31.52
C LEU A 18 -5.29 -10.31 32.41
N CYS A 19 -5.82 -9.22 31.83
CA CYS A 19 -6.60 -8.23 32.56
C CYS A 19 -7.88 -8.83 33.15
N ARG A 20 -8.60 -9.66 32.39
CA ARG A 20 -9.78 -10.37 32.89
C ARG A 20 -9.43 -11.37 33.99
N TYR A 21 -8.31 -12.08 33.84
CA TYR A 21 -7.80 -12.93 34.93
C TYR A 21 -7.55 -12.11 36.18
N PHE A 22 -6.83 -10.98 36.07
CA PHE A 22 -6.56 -10.09 37.20
C PHE A 22 -7.85 -9.63 37.90
N VAL A 23 -8.86 -9.18 37.14
CA VAL A 23 -10.17 -8.79 37.70
C VAL A 23 -10.81 -9.95 38.47
N ARG A 24 -10.81 -11.17 37.91
CA ARG A 24 -11.41 -12.37 38.52
C ARG A 24 -10.70 -12.82 39.80
N THR A 25 -9.40 -12.55 39.95
CA THR A 25 -8.67 -12.88 41.17
C THR A 25 -9.09 -12.03 42.38
N GLY A 26 -9.67 -10.84 42.16
CA GLY A 26 -9.99 -9.89 43.22
C GLY A 26 -8.75 -9.31 43.94
N TYR A 27 -7.55 -9.53 43.43
CA TYR A 27 -6.33 -8.98 44.04
C TYR A 27 -6.31 -7.46 43.92
N ARG A 28 -5.95 -6.78 45.02
CA ARG A 28 -5.73 -5.32 45.03
C ARG A 28 -4.39 -4.90 44.39
N ASN A 29 -3.45 -5.84 44.26
CA ASN A 29 -2.09 -5.57 43.81
C ASN A 29 -1.74 -6.45 42.61
N PHE A 30 -1.36 -5.82 41.50
CA PHE A 30 -0.91 -6.48 40.27
C PHE A 30 0.31 -7.39 40.48
N ALA A 31 1.16 -7.09 41.47
CA ALA A 31 2.35 -7.88 41.78
C ALA A 31 1.97 -9.28 42.30
N THR A 32 0.85 -9.42 43.01
CA THR A 32 0.35 -10.71 43.48
C THR A 32 -0.14 -11.56 42.30
N ALA A 33 -0.99 -10.99 41.44
CA ALA A 33 -1.45 -11.66 40.23
C ALA A 33 -0.29 -12.04 39.31
N SER A 34 0.67 -11.14 39.13
CA SER A 34 1.86 -11.40 38.31
C SER A 34 2.74 -12.50 38.91
N ARG A 35 2.88 -12.57 40.23
CA ARG A 35 3.61 -13.66 40.90
C ARG A 35 2.90 -15.00 40.73
N GLU A 36 1.56 -15.01 40.76
CA GLU A 36 0.79 -16.22 40.51
C GLU A 36 0.96 -16.70 39.05
N LEU A 37 0.81 -15.78 38.09
CA LEU A 37 0.95 -16.04 36.65
C LEU A 37 2.38 -16.44 36.25
N TYR A 38 3.41 -15.80 36.80
CA TYR A 38 4.80 -15.93 36.30
C TYR A 38 5.80 -16.49 37.32
N GLY A 39 5.43 -16.60 38.59
CA GLY A 39 6.32 -17.02 39.68
C GLY A 39 7.25 -15.90 40.13
N ALA A 40 8.45 -16.26 40.61
CA ALA A 40 9.45 -15.29 41.06
C ALA A 40 10.08 -14.47 39.92
N ARG A 41 10.01 -14.96 38.68
CA ARG A 41 10.52 -14.27 37.50
C ARG A 41 9.45 -13.32 36.99
N LYS A 42 9.75 -12.01 36.93
CA LYS A 42 8.88 -11.03 36.30
C LYS A 42 8.79 -11.29 34.81
N ALA A 43 7.58 -11.25 34.25
CA ALA A 43 7.34 -11.36 32.82
C ALA A 43 6.73 -10.06 32.28
N ILE A 44 7.28 -9.57 31.19
CA ILE A 44 6.73 -8.41 30.48
C ILE A 44 5.61 -8.91 29.57
N HIS A 45 4.39 -8.52 29.90
CA HIS A 45 3.16 -8.70 29.12
C HIS A 45 2.63 -7.33 28.67
N GLY A 46 1.57 -7.29 27.86
CA GLY A 46 1.08 -6.03 27.27
C GLY A 46 1.97 -5.47 26.15
N ARG A 47 2.79 -6.32 25.51
CA ARG A 47 3.55 -5.95 24.32
C ARG A 47 2.78 -6.35 23.07
N LEU A 48 2.87 -5.52 22.03
CA LEU A 48 2.26 -5.82 20.73
C LEU A 48 2.76 -7.15 20.16
N PHE A 49 4.07 -7.40 20.24
CA PHE A 49 4.64 -8.72 19.93
C PHE A 49 4.79 -9.58 21.20
N PRO A 50 4.36 -10.86 21.16
CA PRO A 50 4.39 -11.71 22.34
C PRO A 50 5.82 -12.03 22.76
N GLY A 51 6.01 -12.17 24.07
CA GLY A 51 7.22 -12.74 24.66
C GLY A 51 6.92 -14.08 25.32
N SER A 52 7.68 -14.42 26.36
CA SER A 52 7.52 -15.66 27.11
C SER A 52 6.23 -15.76 27.93
N SER A 53 5.43 -14.68 28.05
CA SER A 53 4.25 -14.64 28.92
C SER A 53 3.17 -15.64 28.52
N CYS A 54 2.96 -15.87 27.22
CA CYS A 54 2.00 -16.86 26.73
C CYS A 54 2.37 -18.26 27.24
N TYR A 55 3.62 -18.68 27.02
CA TYR A 55 4.13 -19.98 27.47
C TYR A 55 4.06 -20.16 28.99
N GLN A 56 4.50 -19.16 29.75
CA GLN A 56 4.57 -19.25 31.21
C GLN A 56 3.18 -19.43 31.85
N VAL A 57 2.15 -18.84 31.27
CA VAL A 57 0.77 -18.99 31.75
C VAL A 57 0.21 -20.34 31.31
N VAL A 58 0.35 -20.69 30.04
CA VAL A 58 -0.20 -21.96 29.50
C VAL A 58 0.41 -23.18 30.20
N SER A 59 1.73 -23.16 30.46
CA SER A 59 2.43 -24.25 31.18
C SER A 59 1.99 -24.44 32.63
N LYS A 60 1.21 -23.51 33.20
CA LYS A 60 0.63 -23.63 34.55
C LYS A 60 -0.83 -24.05 34.56
N LEU A 61 -1.45 -24.19 33.40
CA LEU A 61 -2.81 -24.69 33.24
C LEU A 61 -2.80 -26.21 33.08
N PRO A 62 -3.90 -26.90 33.42
CA PRO A 62 -4.07 -28.30 33.07
C PRO A 62 -3.94 -28.51 31.55
N GLU A 63 -3.42 -29.67 31.16
CA GLU A 63 -3.26 -30.04 29.76
C GLU A 63 -4.61 -30.01 29.02
N GLY A 64 -4.60 -29.55 27.77
CA GLY A 64 -5.78 -29.47 26.91
C GLY A 64 -6.71 -28.27 27.15
N ILE A 65 -6.48 -27.44 28.19
CA ILE A 65 -7.32 -26.26 28.45
C ILE A 65 -7.06 -25.13 27.46
N LEU A 66 -5.79 -24.79 27.23
CA LEU A 66 -5.37 -23.81 26.23
C LEU A 66 -4.19 -24.35 25.41
N ASP A 67 -4.25 -24.12 24.11
CA ASP A 67 -3.15 -24.39 23.19
C ASP A 67 -2.32 -23.12 22.96
N ILE A 68 -1.03 -23.20 23.29
CA ILE A 68 -0.09 -22.10 23.07
C ILE A 68 0.03 -21.72 21.60
N LYS A 69 -0.05 -22.70 20.68
CA LYS A 69 0.01 -22.46 19.24
C LYS A 69 -1.14 -21.54 18.83
N ARG A 70 -2.35 -21.89 19.27
CA ARG A 70 -3.57 -21.10 19.07
C ARG A 70 -3.47 -19.72 19.69
N ILE A 71 -2.96 -19.59 20.92
CA ILE A 71 -2.77 -18.27 21.56
C ILE A 71 -1.88 -17.36 20.72
N LEU A 72 -0.71 -17.86 20.29
CA LEU A 72 0.21 -17.07 19.49
C LEU A 72 -0.41 -16.64 18.15
N LEU A 73 -1.18 -17.51 17.49
CA LEU A 73 -1.77 -17.24 16.19
C LEU A 73 -3.06 -16.39 16.23
N GLU A 74 -3.91 -16.55 17.26
CA GLU A 74 -5.25 -15.95 17.31
C GLU A 74 -5.36 -14.79 18.31
N HIS A 75 -4.50 -14.76 19.34
CA HIS A 75 -4.60 -13.79 20.44
C HIS A 75 -3.38 -12.88 20.56
N THR A 76 -2.44 -12.92 19.60
CA THR A 76 -1.29 -12.00 19.56
C THR A 76 -1.07 -11.42 18.16
N LEU A 77 -0.35 -10.29 18.05
CA LEU A 77 0.02 -9.70 16.76
C LEU A 77 1.27 -10.36 16.13
N MET A 78 1.70 -11.53 16.62
CA MET A 78 2.81 -12.26 16.01
C MET A 78 2.60 -12.49 14.49
N PRO A 79 1.41 -12.92 14.00
CA PRO A 79 1.21 -13.13 12.57
C PRO A 79 1.44 -11.87 11.73
N TYR A 80 0.99 -10.72 12.24
CA TYR A 80 1.20 -9.42 11.60
C TYR A 80 2.69 -9.06 11.51
N TYR A 81 3.40 -9.09 12.64
CA TYR A 81 4.81 -8.67 12.67
C TYR A 81 5.75 -9.62 11.94
N LEU A 82 5.39 -10.90 11.82
CA LEU A 82 6.18 -11.88 11.10
C LEU A 82 5.77 -12.04 9.63
N ARG A 83 4.71 -11.35 9.16
CA ARG A 83 4.13 -11.53 7.81
C ARG A 83 5.17 -11.51 6.69
N PHE A 84 6.09 -10.55 6.75
CA PHE A 84 7.12 -10.31 5.73
C PHE A 84 8.50 -10.92 6.08
N TYR A 85 8.57 -11.80 7.08
CA TYR A 85 9.78 -12.56 7.35
C TYR A 85 9.89 -13.77 6.42
N PRO A 86 11.10 -14.22 6.06
CA PRO A 86 11.31 -15.49 5.35
C PRO A 86 10.77 -16.70 6.14
N ALA A 87 10.27 -17.75 5.45
CA ALA A 87 9.78 -19.02 6.03
C ALA A 87 10.57 -19.49 7.25
N MET A 88 11.87 -19.69 7.02
CA MET A 88 12.79 -20.26 8.00
C MET A 88 12.88 -19.38 9.23
N LYS A 89 12.80 -18.05 9.07
CA LYS A 89 12.86 -17.13 10.19
C LYS A 89 11.52 -17.06 10.93
N LYS A 90 10.39 -17.07 10.22
CA LYS A 90 9.05 -17.19 10.84
C LYS A 90 8.99 -18.42 11.74
N GLU A 91 9.38 -19.58 11.20
CA GLU A 91 9.37 -20.85 11.91
C GLU A 91 10.33 -20.84 13.11
N GLN A 92 11.56 -20.35 12.93
CA GLN A 92 12.51 -20.20 14.04
C GLN A 92 11.94 -19.37 15.19
N VAL A 93 11.32 -18.24 14.88
CA VAL A 93 10.72 -17.35 15.89
C VAL A 93 9.51 -18.02 16.55
N PHE A 94 8.67 -18.68 15.76
CA PHE A 94 7.50 -19.39 16.26
C PHE A 94 7.88 -20.51 17.23
N GLN A 95 8.83 -21.38 16.85
CA GLN A 95 9.37 -22.43 17.72
C GLN A 95 10.02 -21.87 18.99
N SER A 96 10.70 -20.73 18.89
CA SER A 96 11.26 -20.06 20.07
C SER A 96 10.16 -19.64 21.05
N LEU A 97 9.08 -19.02 20.56
CA LEU A 97 7.94 -18.60 21.38
C LEU A 97 7.19 -19.80 21.99
N LEU A 98 7.03 -20.89 21.23
CA LEU A 98 6.45 -22.16 21.72
C LEU A 98 7.24 -22.75 22.89
N GLN A 99 8.54 -22.49 22.97
CA GLN A 99 9.42 -22.93 24.07
C GLN A 99 9.59 -21.86 25.17
N GLY A 100 8.80 -20.77 25.13
CA GLY A 100 8.89 -19.67 26.09
C GLY A 100 10.17 -18.83 25.97
N LYS A 101 10.88 -18.92 24.85
CA LYS A 101 12.07 -18.12 24.55
C LYS A 101 11.67 -16.84 23.80
N PRO A 102 12.45 -15.74 23.93
CA PRO A 102 12.16 -14.51 23.20
C PRO A 102 12.29 -14.72 21.69
N GLY A 103 11.34 -14.17 20.91
CA GLY A 103 11.38 -14.23 19.46
C GLY A 103 12.43 -13.34 18.79
N GLY A 104 13.11 -12.47 19.54
CA GLY A 104 14.23 -11.65 19.05
C GLY A 104 13.84 -10.49 18.13
N LEU A 105 12.57 -10.06 18.13
CA LEU A 105 12.15 -8.84 17.44
C LEU A 105 12.49 -7.62 18.31
N THR A 106 13.39 -6.78 17.81
CA THR A 106 13.90 -5.59 18.54
C THR A 106 13.39 -4.27 17.99
N SER A 107 12.91 -4.22 16.73
CA SER A 107 12.42 -3.00 16.09
C SER A 107 10.97 -3.16 15.66
N ILE A 108 10.06 -2.80 16.57
CA ILE A 108 8.63 -2.70 16.30
C ILE A 108 8.25 -1.22 16.45
N ASP A 109 7.49 -0.71 15.48
CA ASP A 109 6.87 0.59 15.64
C ASP A 109 5.70 0.47 16.61
N LEU A 110 5.76 1.22 17.71
CA LEU A 110 4.74 1.25 18.75
C LEU A 110 3.80 2.45 18.60
N LEU A 111 4.16 3.43 17.77
CA LEU A 111 3.45 4.69 17.69
C LEU A 111 2.53 4.70 16.47
N GLY A 112 1.34 5.26 16.63
CA GLY A 112 0.42 5.52 15.52
C GLY A 112 0.91 6.67 14.62
N VAL A 113 0.07 7.04 13.65
CA VAL A 113 0.32 8.16 12.72
C VAL A 113 0.64 9.47 13.47
N GLU A 114 -0.08 9.72 14.57
CA GLU A 114 0.07 10.90 15.43
C GLU A 114 1.34 10.89 16.29
N GLY A 115 2.15 9.82 16.24
CA GLY A 115 3.36 9.71 17.04
C GLY A 115 3.14 9.33 18.50
N GLU A 116 1.94 8.89 18.84
CA GLU A 116 1.56 8.48 20.19
C GLU A 116 1.31 6.97 20.26
N GLU A 117 1.65 6.35 21.40
CA GLU A 117 1.27 4.99 21.75
C GLU A 117 -0.02 4.97 22.57
N GLY A 118 -0.74 3.86 22.53
CA GLY A 118 -1.96 3.68 23.30
C GLY A 118 -2.79 2.49 22.83
N LEU A 119 -3.65 2.02 23.73
CA LEU A 119 -4.61 0.97 23.43
C LEU A 119 -5.79 1.55 22.65
N LYS A 120 -6.33 0.77 21.72
CA LYS A 120 -7.42 1.21 20.86
C LYS A 120 -8.66 0.35 21.04
N TYR A 121 -9.83 0.98 21.03
CA TYR A 121 -11.10 0.29 21.09
C TYR A 121 -12.15 0.95 20.19
N CYS A 122 -13.19 0.17 19.88
CA CYS A 122 -14.37 0.65 19.16
C CYS A 122 -15.55 0.74 20.15
N PRO A 123 -16.26 1.87 20.24
CA PRO A 123 -17.46 2.00 21.08
C PRO A 123 -18.56 0.98 20.76
N LEU A 124 -18.68 0.61 19.49
CA LEU A 124 -19.71 -0.33 19.04
C LEU A 124 -19.31 -1.77 19.41
N CYS A 125 -18.06 -2.19 19.19
CA CYS A 125 -17.55 -3.46 19.74
C CYS A 125 -17.73 -3.52 21.26
N TYR A 126 -17.39 -2.44 21.98
CA TYR A 126 -17.54 -2.37 23.43
C TYR A 126 -18.97 -2.72 23.88
N GLN A 127 -19.99 -2.14 23.23
CA GLN A 127 -21.40 -2.42 23.55
C GLN A 127 -21.83 -3.84 23.15
N GLU A 128 -21.37 -4.33 22.00
CA GLU A 128 -21.65 -5.70 21.56
C GLU A 128 -21.02 -6.75 22.46
N ASP A 129 -19.80 -6.51 22.93
CA ASP A 129 -19.08 -7.40 23.83
C ASP A 129 -19.77 -7.48 25.19
N ILE A 130 -20.26 -6.36 25.74
CA ILE A 130 -21.09 -6.36 26.95
C ILE A 130 -22.35 -7.20 26.74
N LYS A 131 -23.06 -6.99 25.63
CA LYS A 131 -24.30 -7.73 25.34
C LYS A 131 -24.05 -9.24 25.19
N ARG A 132 -22.92 -9.63 24.62
CA ARG A 132 -22.60 -11.02 24.29
C ARG A 132 -21.90 -11.78 25.41
N TYR A 133 -20.96 -11.13 26.09
CA TYR A 133 -20.03 -11.75 27.04
C TYR A 133 -20.14 -11.18 28.46
N GLY A 134 -20.94 -10.13 28.66
CA GLY A 134 -21.08 -9.44 29.95
C GLY A 134 -19.93 -8.48 30.29
N GLU A 135 -18.87 -8.46 29.49
CA GLU A 135 -17.69 -7.60 29.69
C GLU A 135 -17.05 -7.25 28.32
N PRO A 136 -16.58 -6.02 28.13
CA PRO A 136 -15.82 -5.63 26.95
C PRO A 136 -14.36 -6.09 27.06
N TYR A 137 -13.71 -6.29 25.92
CA TYR A 137 -12.31 -6.73 25.87
C TYR A 137 -11.51 -6.00 24.80
N TRP A 138 -10.19 -5.97 24.96
CA TRP A 138 -9.33 -5.37 23.93
C TRP A 138 -9.22 -6.33 22.74
N HIS A 139 -9.85 -5.96 21.62
CA HIS A 139 -9.69 -6.68 20.35
C HIS A 139 -8.28 -6.50 19.80
N ARG A 140 -7.72 -7.58 19.27
CA ARG A 140 -6.34 -7.66 18.79
C ARG A 140 -6.12 -6.79 17.56
N GLU A 141 -7.00 -6.86 16.58
CA GLU A 141 -6.95 -6.13 15.31
C GLU A 141 -6.91 -4.61 15.52
N HIS A 142 -7.55 -4.12 16.60
CA HIS A 142 -7.51 -2.71 16.96
C HIS A 142 -6.12 -2.27 17.41
N GLN A 143 -5.28 -3.18 17.95
CA GLN A 143 -3.98 -2.83 18.54
C GLN A 143 -2.86 -2.68 17.51
N ILE A 144 -3.08 -2.99 16.24
CA ILE A 144 -2.10 -2.68 15.18
C ILE A 144 -1.96 -1.15 15.13
N PRO A 145 -0.77 -0.55 15.39
CA PRO A 145 -0.65 0.90 15.57
C PRO A 145 -1.18 1.73 14.40
N LEU A 146 -1.00 1.22 13.18
CA LEU A 146 -1.42 1.88 11.95
C LEU A 146 -2.91 1.73 11.63
N THR A 147 -3.66 0.83 12.29
CA THR A 147 -5.10 0.65 12.02
C THR A 147 -5.89 1.87 12.48
N PRO A 148 -6.54 2.62 11.57
CA PRO A 148 -7.29 3.82 11.95
C PRO A 148 -8.71 3.50 12.44
N CYS A 149 -9.32 2.44 11.89
CA CYS A 149 -10.75 2.17 12.05
C CYS A 149 -11.03 0.73 12.48
N CYS A 150 -12.21 0.50 13.03
CA CYS A 150 -12.71 -0.83 13.29
C CYS A 150 -13.07 -1.53 11.97
N ILE A 151 -12.56 -2.73 11.75
CA ILE A 151 -12.86 -3.53 10.55
C ILE A 151 -14.34 -3.89 10.45
N LYS A 152 -15.00 -4.14 11.60
CA LYS A 152 -16.40 -4.54 11.68
C LYS A 152 -17.35 -3.38 11.51
N HIS A 153 -17.14 -2.29 12.26
CA HIS A 153 -18.09 -1.18 12.34
C HIS A 153 -17.74 0.02 11.47
N LYS A 154 -16.56 0.03 10.82
CA LYS A 154 -16.14 1.10 9.90
C LYS A 154 -16.21 2.49 10.55
N CYS A 155 -15.78 2.58 11.80
CA CYS A 155 -15.68 3.83 12.55
C CYS A 155 -14.26 3.99 13.11
N HIS A 156 -13.85 5.22 13.41
CA HIS A 156 -12.56 5.46 14.04
C HIS A 156 -12.43 4.73 15.37
N LEU A 157 -11.22 4.21 15.60
CA LEU A 157 -10.85 3.65 16.88
C LEU A 157 -10.51 4.77 17.85
N ILE A 158 -11.03 4.68 19.06
CA ILE A 158 -10.68 5.59 20.14
C ILE A 158 -9.40 5.07 20.79
N LYS A 159 -8.43 5.97 20.93
CA LYS A 159 -7.16 5.70 21.57
C LYS A 159 -7.22 6.09 23.05
N HIS A 160 -6.87 5.16 23.92
CA HIS A 160 -6.58 5.43 25.32
C HIS A 160 -5.07 5.56 25.47
N GLY A 161 -4.59 6.79 25.74
CA GLY A 161 -3.18 7.10 25.86
C GLY A 161 -2.53 6.40 27.05
N VAL A 162 -1.74 5.37 26.77
CA VAL A 162 -1.00 4.60 27.78
C VAL A 162 0.24 3.99 27.13
N LYS A 163 1.33 3.93 27.89
CA LYS A 163 2.56 3.33 27.39
C LYS A 163 2.48 1.82 27.38
N TYR A 164 2.89 1.16 26.29
CA TYR A 164 2.91 -0.31 26.27
C TYR A 164 3.84 -0.89 27.35
N SER A 165 4.90 -0.16 27.70
CA SER A 165 5.83 -0.55 28.78
C SER A 165 5.21 -0.55 30.18
N SER A 166 4.19 0.28 30.43
CA SER A 166 3.52 0.35 31.74
C SER A 166 2.37 -0.66 31.89
N LEU A 167 1.87 -1.23 30.79
CA LEU A 167 0.73 -2.15 30.82
C LEU A 167 0.92 -3.35 31.74
N SER A 168 2.17 -3.80 31.89
CA SER A 168 2.51 -4.94 32.76
C SER A 168 2.35 -4.68 34.25
N GLU A 169 2.30 -3.41 34.65
CA GLU A 169 2.12 -2.96 36.04
C GLU A 169 0.71 -2.41 36.28
N LEU A 170 -0.02 -2.09 35.20
CA LEU A 170 -1.35 -1.49 35.31
C LEU A 170 -2.48 -2.51 35.27
N TYR A 171 -2.38 -3.56 34.42
CA TYR A 171 -3.50 -4.44 34.07
C TYR A 171 -4.78 -3.63 33.82
N LEU A 172 -4.88 -3.01 32.65
CA LEU A 172 -5.98 -2.14 32.27
C LEU A 172 -7.06 -2.96 31.52
N PRO A 173 -8.11 -3.49 32.19
CA PRO A 173 -9.24 -4.09 31.48
C PRO A 173 -10.04 -3.01 30.76
N LEU A 174 -10.66 -3.35 29.62
CA LEU A 174 -11.43 -2.35 28.87
C LEU A 174 -12.66 -1.85 29.67
N CYS A 175 -13.22 -2.67 30.56
CA CYS A 175 -14.38 -2.31 31.37
C CYS A 175 -14.15 -1.13 32.33
N THR A 176 -12.89 -0.79 32.66
CA THR A 176 -12.60 0.40 33.48
C THR A 176 -12.66 1.71 32.70
N ILE A 177 -12.75 1.63 31.37
CA ILE A 177 -12.88 2.79 30.49
C ILE A 177 -14.37 3.00 30.22
N GLN A 178 -14.86 4.21 30.52
CA GLN A 178 -16.22 4.61 30.20
C GLN A 178 -16.25 5.17 28.77
N PRO A 179 -16.99 4.56 27.83
CA PRO A 179 -17.10 5.04 26.48
C PRO A 179 -18.01 6.28 26.46
N ASN A 180 -17.43 7.47 26.44
CA ASN A 180 -18.18 8.73 26.34
C ASN A 180 -18.31 9.22 24.89
N ASP A 181 -17.53 8.67 23.96
CA ASP A 181 -17.44 9.20 22.62
C ASP A 181 -18.37 8.46 21.65
N ARG A 182 -19.09 9.22 20.84
CA ARG A 182 -19.79 8.68 19.67
C ARG A 182 -18.75 8.22 18.66
N PRO A 183 -18.97 7.10 17.96
CA PRO A 183 -18.06 6.63 16.93
C PRO A 183 -17.90 7.73 15.86
N GLY A 184 -16.67 8.19 15.65
CA GLY A 184 -16.32 9.06 14.53
C GLY A 184 -16.47 8.31 13.21
N GLY A 185 -17.00 8.99 12.19
CA GLY A 185 -17.10 8.44 10.84
C GLY A 185 -15.75 8.45 10.11
N MET A 186 -15.63 7.62 9.08
CA MET A 186 -14.45 7.59 8.23
C MET A 186 -14.43 8.82 7.32
N GLU A 187 -13.46 9.71 7.51
CA GLU A 187 -13.37 10.97 6.77
C GLU A 187 -12.44 10.85 5.56
N GLU A 188 -11.42 9.99 5.66
CA GLU A 188 -10.38 9.89 4.65
C GLU A 188 -10.55 8.64 3.78
N HIS A 189 -10.44 8.83 2.46
CA HIS A 189 -10.63 7.79 1.44
C HIS A 189 -9.71 6.57 1.59
N TRP A 190 -8.55 6.73 2.26
CA TRP A 190 -7.57 5.68 2.47
C TRP A 190 -7.75 4.87 3.76
N GLN A 191 -8.58 5.34 4.70
CA GLN A 191 -8.70 4.69 6.02
C GLN A 191 -9.31 3.29 5.93
N GLU A 192 -10.31 3.09 5.07
CA GLU A 192 -10.97 1.78 4.92
C GLU A 192 -10.05 0.78 4.20
N PRO A 193 -9.49 1.11 3.01
CA PRO A 193 -8.51 0.24 2.37
C PRO A 193 -7.33 -0.12 3.29
N LEU A 194 -6.84 0.84 4.09
CA LEU A 194 -5.77 0.60 5.04
C LEU A 194 -6.20 -0.34 6.17
N THR A 195 -7.40 -0.17 6.71
CA THR A 195 -7.94 -1.08 7.72
C THR A 195 -8.07 -2.50 7.18
N LEU A 196 -8.58 -2.64 5.95
CA LEU A 196 -8.75 -3.94 5.28
C LEU A 196 -7.43 -4.66 5.07
N ILE A 197 -6.40 -3.98 4.55
CA ILE A 197 -5.12 -4.62 4.26
C ILE A 197 -4.36 -5.00 5.55
N LEU A 198 -4.45 -4.17 6.60
CA LEU A 198 -3.82 -4.46 7.90
C LEU A 198 -4.48 -5.65 8.60
N ASP A 199 -5.81 -5.72 8.53
CA ASP A 199 -6.56 -6.88 9.03
C ASP A 199 -6.17 -8.15 8.27
N ALA A 200 -6.10 -8.09 6.94
CA ALA A 200 -5.64 -9.21 6.12
C ALA A 200 -4.21 -9.65 6.49
N PHE A 201 -3.27 -8.71 6.70
CA PHE A 201 -1.91 -9.06 7.13
C PHE A 201 -1.88 -9.84 8.45
N LEU A 202 -2.80 -9.53 9.36
CA LEU A 202 -2.95 -10.23 10.64
C LEU A 202 -3.62 -11.61 10.47
N ASN A 203 -4.65 -11.72 9.63
CA ASN A 203 -5.54 -12.88 9.58
C ASN A 203 -5.29 -13.88 8.44
N MET A 204 -4.53 -13.52 7.40
CA MET A 204 -4.13 -14.47 6.34
C MET A 204 -3.37 -15.67 6.93
N PRO A 205 -3.41 -16.86 6.29
CA PRO A 205 -2.70 -18.03 6.81
C PRO A 205 -1.21 -17.72 7.00
N PHE A 206 -0.65 -18.11 8.14
CA PHE A 206 0.65 -17.64 8.62
C PHE A 206 1.81 -18.01 7.68
N GLU A 207 1.63 -19.14 6.99
CA GLU A 207 2.52 -19.75 6.02
C GLU A 207 2.62 -18.95 4.71
N TYR A 208 1.68 -18.04 4.43
CA TYR A 208 1.73 -17.24 3.20
C TYR A 208 3.01 -16.41 3.13
N GLU A 209 3.71 -16.53 2.00
CA GLU A 209 4.92 -15.81 1.69
C GLU A 209 4.82 -15.09 0.35
N PRO A 210 5.44 -13.91 0.23
CA PRO A 210 5.59 -13.28 -1.05
C PRO A 210 6.51 -14.09 -1.98
N THR A 211 6.12 -14.22 -3.24
CA THR A 211 6.94 -14.83 -4.30
C THR A 211 8.17 -13.98 -4.58
N ARG A 212 9.37 -14.56 -4.48
CA ARG A 212 10.64 -13.82 -4.34
C ARG A 212 11.25 -13.26 -5.63
N GLU A 213 10.66 -13.52 -6.80
CA GLU A 213 11.29 -13.14 -8.07
C GLU A 213 10.88 -11.75 -8.58
N ASP A 214 9.65 -11.32 -8.32
CA ASP A 214 9.15 -9.96 -8.61
C ASP A 214 7.98 -9.61 -7.67
N SER A 215 7.54 -8.36 -7.65
CA SER A 215 6.51 -7.87 -6.73
C SER A 215 5.43 -7.07 -7.45
N ASN A 216 4.16 -7.44 -7.24
CA ASN A 216 3.00 -6.66 -7.69
C ASN A 216 3.02 -5.23 -7.18
N LEU A 217 3.58 -5.02 -5.97
CA LEU A 217 3.82 -3.68 -5.44
C LEU A 217 4.72 -2.86 -6.36
N ARG A 218 5.83 -3.44 -6.82
CA ARG A 218 6.77 -2.78 -7.73
C ARG A 218 6.09 -2.45 -9.06
N ILE A 219 5.35 -3.40 -9.62
CA ILE A 219 4.60 -3.23 -10.87
C ILE A 219 3.68 -2.02 -10.75
N LYS A 220 2.79 -1.99 -9.74
CA LYS A 220 1.83 -0.90 -9.57
C LYS A 220 2.47 0.46 -9.29
N LEU A 221 3.51 0.51 -8.46
CA LEU A 221 4.22 1.78 -8.21
C LEU A 221 4.90 2.32 -9.48
N LEU A 222 5.37 1.46 -10.38
CA LEU A 222 5.88 1.88 -11.69
C LEU A 222 4.76 2.35 -12.63
N GLU A 223 3.59 1.70 -12.61
CA GLU A 223 2.39 2.15 -13.34
C GLU A 223 1.91 3.53 -12.89
N MET A 224 2.10 3.86 -11.60
CA MET A 224 1.86 5.21 -11.07
C MET A 224 2.91 6.24 -11.53
N GLY A 225 3.96 5.84 -12.25
CA GLY A 225 5.02 6.71 -12.74
C GLY A 225 6.07 7.10 -11.69
N LEU A 226 6.19 6.31 -10.61
CA LEU A 226 7.11 6.56 -9.49
C LEU A 226 8.53 6.04 -9.75
N GLY A 227 8.82 5.54 -10.95
CA GLY A 227 10.15 5.09 -11.35
C GLY A 227 11.12 6.22 -11.74
N ILE A 228 12.43 5.93 -11.75
CA ILE A 228 13.50 6.87 -12.11
C ILE A 228 13.56 7.09 -13.64
N SER A 229 13.41 6.02 -14.43
CA SER A 229 13.63 6.02 -15.88
C SER A 229 12.62 5.15 -16.63
N LYS A 230 11.71 5.84 -17.34
CA LYS A 230 10.62 5.29 -18.16
C LYS A 230 11.06 4.39 -19.34
N THR A 231 12.34 4.07 -19.46
CA THR A 231 12.92 3.41 -20.65
C THR A 231 13.72 2.14 -20.33
N GLN A 232 14.00 1.85 -19.06
CA GLN A 232 14.77 0.67 -18.67
C GLN A 232 13.86 -0.57 -18.49
N LYS A 233 14.42 -1.77 -18.74
CA LYS A 233 13.70 -3.05 -18.53
C LYS A 233 13.48 -3.38 -17.05
N LYS A 234 14.38 -2.99 -16.16
CA LYS A 234 14.24 -3.11 -14.70
C LYS A 234 14.37 -1.73 -14.06
N GLU A 235 13.29 -0.95 -14.13
CA GLU A 235 13.24 0.39 -13.55
C GLU A 235 13.19 0.33 -12.02
N SER A 236 14.01 1.17 -11.37
CA SER A 236 13.99 1.39 -9.92
C SER A 236 13.06 2.54 -9.56
N LEU A 237 12.52 2.52 -8.35
CA LEU A 237 11.67 3.60 -7.82
C LEU A 237 12.50 4.82 -7.40
N ASP A 238 11.90 6.00 -7.58
CA ASP A 238 12.42 7.30 -7.16
C ASP A 238 11.84 7.66 -5.79
N SER A 239 12.70 7.79 -4.77
CA SER A 239 12.28 8.07 -3.40
C SER A 239 11.56 9.40 -3.23
N SER A 240 11.95 10.43 -3.99
CA SER A 240 11.31 11.74 -3.91
C SER A 240 9.91 11.70 -4.50
N LYS A 241 9.71 10.94 -5.60
CA LYS A 241 8.37 10.72 -6.17
C LYS A 241 7.48 9.91 -5.24
N VAL A 242 8.01 8.85 -4.62
CA VAL A 242 7.26 8.04 -3.65
C VAL A 242 6.84 8.89 -2.44
N TYR A 243 7.75 9.71 -1.90
CA TYR A 243 7.42 10.63 -0.80
C TYR A 243 6.31 11.61 -1.19
N GLN A 244 6.42 12.26 -2.36
CA GLN A 244 5.41 13.21 -2.82
C GLN A 244 4.06 12.53 -3.07
N ALA A 245 4.04 11.34 -3.68
CA ALA A 245 2.81 10.58 -3.88
C ALA A 245 2.15 10.19 -2.55
N ALA A 246 2.94 9.76 -1.57
CA ALA A 246 2.42 9.45 -0.24
C ALA A 246 1.87 10.69 0.47
N ARG A 247 2.52 11.85 0.31
CA ARG A 247 2.06 13.14 0.84
C ARG A 247 0.73 13.57 0.21
N ASP A 248 0.61 13.45 -1.10
CA ASP A 248 -0.59 13.83 -1.83
C ASP A 248 -1.77 12.90 -1.51
N PHE A 249 -1.51 11.62 -1.27
CA PHE A 249 -2.53 10.60 -1.02
C PHE A 249 -2.97 10.53 0.46
N TYR A 250 -2.02 10.56 1.40
CA TYR A 250 -2.29 10.39 2.84
C TYR A 250 -2.22 11.66 3.67
N GLY A 251 -1.65 12.74 3.13
CA GLY A 251 -1.32 13.95 3.88
C GLY A 251 0.06 13.94 4.54
N GLU A 252 0.43 15.08 5.11
CA GLU A 252 1.78 15.35 5.65
C GLU A 252 2.19 14.37 6.75
N ALA A 253 1.31 14.11 7.71
CA ALA A 253 1.63 13.35 8.91
C ALA A 253 2.12 11.93 8.59
N VAL A 254 1.40 11.23 7.69
CA VAL A 254 1.77 9.88 7.23
C VAL A 254 3.05 9.93 6.40
N ALA A 255 3.18 10.89 5.47
CA ALA A 255 4.34 11.02 4.60
C ALA A 255 5.63 11.26 5.39
N VAL A 256 5.62 12.22 6.31
CA VAL A 256 6.79 12.53 7.16
C VAL A 256 7.16 11.33 8.02
N ARG A 257 6.18 10.67 8.64
CA ARG A 257 6.45 9.56 9.55
C ARG A 257 7.05 8.34 8.85
N TYR A 258 6.43 7.89 7.76
CA TYR A 258 6.77 6.60 7.16
C TYR A 258 7.72 6.71 5.97
N PHE A 259 7.78 7.87 5.31
CA PHE A 259 8.47 8.04 4.03
C PHE A 259 9.59 9.09 4.02
N SER A 260 9.68 10.02 4.99
CA SER A 260 10.74 11.06 4.99
C SER A 260 12.17 10.53 4.96
N LYS A 261 12.40 9.35 5.55
CA LYS A 261 13.71 8.68 5.61
C LYS A 261 13.83 7.50 4.63
N VAL A 262 12.88 7.34 3.72
CA VAL A 262 12.89 6.22 2.75
C VAL A 262 13.85 6.55 1.62
N SER A 263 14.94 5.79 1.55
CA SER A 263 15.97 5.90 0.52
C SER A 263 15.80 4.83 -0.57
N ALA A 264 16.52 4.96 -1.68
CA ALA A 264 16.50 3.97 -2.76
C ALA A 264 16.82 2.53 -2.30
N PRO A 265 17.79 2.27 -1.39
CA PRO A 265 17.97 0.93 -0.80
C PRO A 265 16.75 0.39 -0.05
N ILE A 266 16.00 1.25 0.67
CA ILE A 266 14.78 0.82 1.38
C ILE A 266 13.69 0.44 0.38
N LEU A 267 13.52 1.24 -0.69
CA LEU A 267 12.57 0.93 -1.76
C LEU A 267 12.94 -0.36 -2.50
N TYR A 268 14.23 -0.58 -2.75
CA TYR A 268 14.72 -1.84 -3.29
C TYR A 268 14.33 -3.00 -2.37
N ARG A 269 14.55 -2.88 -1.06
CA ARG A 269 14.18 -3.93 -0.11
C ARG A 269 12.68 -4.21 -0.06
N LEU A 270 11.84 -3.18 -0.13
CA LEU A 270 10.39 -3.31 -0.24
C LEU A 270 9.97 -4.08 -1.50
N CYS A 271 10.52 -3.69 -2.66
CA CYS A 271 10.19 -4.33 -3.93
C CYS A 271 10.70 -5.77 -4.06
N ASN A 272 11.66 -6.18 -3.21
CA ASN A 272 12.25 -7.51 -3.21
C ASN A 272 11.92 -8.30 -1.93
N TRP A 273 10.92 -7.89 -1.16
CA TRP A 273 10.43 -8.62 0.02
C TRP A 273 11.46 -8.86 1.13
N THR A 274 12.45 -7.99 1.26
CA THR A 274 13.51 -8.09 2.28
C THR A 274 13.37 -7.06 3.41
N LEU A 275 12.42 -6.12 3.29
CA LEU A 275 11.98 -5.33 4.43
C LEU A 275 10.97 -6.16 5.24
N THR A 276 11.09 -6.16 6.56
CA THR A 276 10.28 -7.00 7.45
C THR A 276 9.13 -6.26 8.13
N SER A 277 9.13 -4.92 8.11
CA SER A 277 8.12 -4.08 8.75
C SER A 277 6.85 -4.00 7.88
N PRO A 278 5.67 -4.44 8.35
CA PRO A 278 4.45 -4.49 7.53
C PRO A 278 3.90 -3.11 7.11
N GLU A 279 4.15 -2.06 7.89
CA GLU A 279 3.49 -0.76 7.78
C GLU A 279 3.68 -0.13 6.40
N ARG A 280 4.92 -0.16 5.89
CA ARG A 280 5.24 0.41 4.57
C ARG A 280 4.67 -0.39 3.42
N TYR A 281 4.53 -1.72 3.56
CA TYR A 281 3.85 -2.52 2.54
C TYR A 281 2.37 -2.15 2.50
N ALA A 282 1.71 -2.04 3.66
CA ALA A 282 0.30 -1.65 3.74
C ALA A 282 0.05 -0.29 3.09
N LEU A 283 0.83 0.73 3.47
CA LEU A 283 0.70 2.09 2.93
C LEU A 283 0.99 2.16 1.43
N LEU A 284 2.03 1.49 0.94
CA LEU A 284 2.33 1.53 -0.50
C LEU A 284 1.31 0.72 -1.30
N ALA A 285 0.82 -0.41 -0.78
CA ALA A 285 -0.18 -1.24 -1.45
C ALA A 285 -1.52 -0.50 -1.58
N VAL A 286 -2.00 0.14 -0.51
CA VAL A 286 -3.24 0.94 -0.54
C VAL A 286 -3.12 2.11 -1.52
N MET A 287 -2.00 2.84 -1.50
CA MET A 287 -1.74 3.94 -2.44
C MET A 287 -1.68 3.45 -3.89
N ALA A 288 -1.20 2.22 -4.10
CA ALA A 288 -1.14 1.54 -5.38
C ALA A 288 -2.46 0.86 -5.79
N GLY A 289 -3.50 0.91 -4.96
CA GLY A 289 -4.78 0.27 -5.21
C GLY A 289 -4.74 -1.26 -5.15
N LEU A 290 -3.82 -1.84 -4.37
CA LEU A 290 -3.68 -3.29 -4.19
C LEU A 290 -4.40 -3.76 -2.93
N THR A 291 -5.12 -4.88 -3.06
CA THR A 291 -5.55 -5.71 -1.94
C THR A 291 -4.40 -6.54 -1.37
N ALA A 292 -4.59 -7.19 -0.21
CA ALA A 292 -3.59 -8.11 0.33
C ALA A 292 -3.41 -9.33 -0.58
N GLU A 293 -4.50 -9.85 -1.12
CA GLU A 293 -4.54 -11.00 -2.02
C GLU A 293 -3.77 -10.71 -3.31
N GLU A 294 -3.94 -9.52 -3.90
CA GLU A 294 -3.16 -9.09 -5.06
C GLU A 294 -1.69 -8.82 -4.69
N LEU A 295 -1.42 -8.28 -3.51
CA LEU A 295 -0.06 -8.01 -3.06
C LEU A 295 0.78 -9.30 -2.95
N PHE A 296 0.20 -10.38 -2.43
CA PHE A 296 0.83 -11.70 -2.27
C PHE A 296 0.52 -12.69 -3.41
N GLY A 297 -0.31 -12.29 -4.37
CA GLY A 297 -0.83 -13.16 -5.42
C GLY A 297 0.12 -13.36 -6.60
N ALA A 298 -0.43 -13.96 -7.66
CA ALA A 298 0.30 -14.16 -8.92
C ALA A 298 0.75 -12.82 -9.53
N LEU A 299 1.88 -12.85 -10.22
CA LEU A 299 2.43 -11.65 -10.86
C LEU A 299 1.46 -11.06 -11.88
N MET A 300 1.18 -9.77 -11.73
CA MET A 300 0.36 -9.00 -12.66
C MET A 300 1.15 -8.66 -13.92
N GLU A 301 0.44 -8.45 -15.03
CA GLU A 301 1.05 -7.90 -16.24
C GLU A 301 1.37 -6.42 -16.05
N TYR A 302 2.63 -6.03 -16.31
CA TYR A 302 3.03 -4.63 -16.26
C TYR A 302 2.48 -3.83 -17.44
N GLN A 303 1.72 -2.78 -17.15
CA GLN A 303 1.20 -1.87 -18.16
C GLN A 303 2.01 -0.57 -18.18
N ASP A 304 2.92 -0.40 -19.16
CA ASP A 304 3.73 0.82 -19.28
C ASP A 304 2.82 2.05 -19.53
N PRO A 305 2.71 3.01 -18.58
CA PRO A 305 1.80 4.14 -18.73
C PRO A 305 2.16 5.04 -19.92
N CYS A 306 3.44 5.07 -20.28
CA CYS A 306 3.89 5.85 -21.42
C CYS A 306 3.47 5.18 -22.74
N LEU A 307 3.49 3.85 -22.79
CA LEU A 307 2.97 3.09 -23.92
C LEU A 307 1.48 3.32 -24.09
N LEU A 308 0.67 3.15 -23.04
CA LEU A 308 -0.77 3.37 -23.09
C LEU A 308 -1.10 4.77 -23.59
N ARG A 309 -0.42 5.79 -23.08
CA ARG A 309 -0.60 7.18 -23.53
C ARG A 309 -0.17 7.39 -24.98
N LEU A 310 0.90 6.73 -25.43
CA LEU A 310 1.34 6.79 -26.82
C LEU A 310 0.30 6.19 -27.77
N LEU A 311 -0.30 5.05 -27.39
CA LEU A 311 -1.35 4.39 -28.14
C LEU A 311 -2.63 5.24 -28.18
N GLN A 312 -3.02 5.87 -27.08
CA GLN A 312 -4.14 6.84 -27.08
C GLN A 312 -3.91 7.99 -28.07
N PHE A 313 -2.70 8.55 -28.13
CA PHE A 313 -2.38 9.58 -29.12
C PHE A 313 -2.39 9.07 -30.56
N ARG A 314 -2.08 7.78 -30.77
CA ARG A 314 -2.17 7.13 -32.09
C ARG A 314 -3.62 6.98 -32.53
N GLU A 315 -4.50 6.55 -31.63
CA GLU A 315 -5.93 6.33 -31.90
C GLU A 315 -6.68 7.63 -32.21
N GLN A 316 -6.25 8.77 -31.64
CA GLN A 316 -6.80 10.08 -31.96
C GLN A 316 -6.62 10.50 -33.44
N GLY A 317 -5.71 9.86 -34.18
CA GLY A 317 -5.47 10.15 -35.60
C GLY A 317 -4.83 11.52 -35.90
N ILE A 318 -4.45 12.29 -34.87
CA ILE A 318 -3.83 13.62 -35.02
C ILE A 318 -2.32 13.46 -35.26
N VAL A 319 -1.82 14.07 -36.35
CA VAL A 319 -0.38 14.05 -36.66
C VAL A 319 0.35 15.17 -35.91
N TYR A 320 0.96 14.81 -34.78
CA TYR A 320 1.77 15.73 -33.96
C TYR A 320 3.19 15.93 -34.51
N ARG A 321 3.82 17.08 -34.21
CA ARG A 321 5.30 17.19 -34.26
C ARG A 321 5.90 16.40 -33.10
N LYS A 322 7.11 15.85 -33.26
CA LYS A 322 7.76 15.06 -32.20
C LYS A 322 7.92 15.83 -30.89
N GLU A 323 8.30 17.10 -30.98
CA GLU A 323 8.50 17.99 -29.83
C GLU A 323 7.16 18.24 -29.10
N GLU A 324 6.08 18.39 -29.86
CA GLU A 324 4.75 18.61 -29.31
C GLU A 324 4.21 17.35 -28.63
N LEU A 325 4.34 16.18 -29.28
CA LEU A 325 3.97 14.89 -28.72
C LEU A 325 4.75 14.61 -27.43
N ALA A 326 6.07 14.82 -27.45
CA ALA A 326 6.93 14.65 -26.28
C ALA A 326 6.49 15.55 -25.11
N ARG A 327 6.20 16.83 -25.39
CA ARG A 327 5.69 17.77 -24.38
C ARG A 327 4.35 17.31 -23.79
N LYS A 328 3.39 16.89 -24.63
CA LYS A 328 2.08 16.37 -24.18
C LYS A 328 2.23 15.09 -23.34
N MET A 329 3.20 14.24 -23.66
CA MET A 329 3.50 13.02 -22.91
C MET A 329 4.36 13.25 -21.66
N LYS A 330 4.82 14.49 -21.41
CA LYS A 330 5.82 14.83 -20.37
C LYS A 330 7.09 13.96 -20.52
N LEU A 331 7.61 13.90 -21.73
CA LEU A 331 8.82 13.18 -22.13
C LEU A 331 9.76 14.11 -22.90
N ARG A 332 11.05 13.76 -22.94
CA ARG A 332 11.99 14.34 -23.91
C ARG A 332 11.77 13.71 -25.29
N PRO A 333 11.97 14.44 -26.41
CA PRO A 333 11.79 13.90 -27.76
C PRO A 333 12.51 12.56 -28.02
N ALA A 334 13.75 12.42 -27.55
CA ALA A 334 14.52 11.19 -27.68
C ALA A 334 13.90 9.99 -26.92
N GLN A 335 13.18 10.24 -25.83
CA GLN A 335 12.50 9.19 -25.06
C GLN A 335 11.28 8.64 -25.80
N VAL A 336 10.61 9.47 -26.62
CA VAL A 336 9.50 9.01 -27.48
C VAL A 336 10.03 8.04 -28.54
N ASP A 337 11.18 8.34 -29.15
CA ASP A 337 11.84 7.46 -30.12
C ASP A 337 12.30 6.14 -29.47
N THR A 338 12.83 6.20 -28.25
CA THR A 338 13.21 5.00 -27.48
C THR A 338 12.00 4.17 -27.07
N LEU A 339 10.89 4.80 -26.68
CA LEU A 339 9.66 4.12 -26.33
C LEU A 339 9.05 3.38 -27.54
N ALA A 340 9.01 4.03 -28.71
CA ALA A 340 8.58 3.38 -29.93
C ALA A 340 9.48 2.20 -30.31
N ARG A 341 10.81 2.34 -30.24
CA ARG A 341 11.74 1.21 -30.45
C ARG A 341 11.54 0.08 -29.44
N LYS A 342 11.34 0.39 -28.15
CA LYS A 342 11.13 -0.58 -27.07
C LYS A 342 9.92 -1.49 -27.35
N TYR A 343 8.85 -0.92 -27.89
CA TYR A 343 7.58 -1.63 -28.14
C TYR A 343 7.28 -1.91 -29.62
N GLY A 344 8.25 -1.70 -30.52
CA GLY A 344 8.07 -1.94 -31.95
C GLY A 344 7.00 -1.06 -32.63
N ILE A 345 6.68 0.10 -32.05
CA ILE A 345 5.66 1.01 -32.61
C ILE A 345 6.26 1.81 -33.76
N GLN A 346 5.62 1.76 -34.93
CA GLN A 346 5.95 2.63 -36.05
C GLN A 346 5.61 4.09 -35.70
N PRO A 347 6.57 5.03 -35.81
CA PRO A 347 6.33 6.43 -35.50
C PRO A 347 5.21 7.03 -36.36
N PHE A 348 4.17 7.55 -35.70
CA PHE A 348 3.02 8.20 -36.35
C PHE A 348 3.08 9.73 -36.25
N TRP A 349 4.07 10.28 -35.55
CA TRP A 349 4.35 11.72 -35.53
C TRP A 349 5.18 12.13 -36.74
N LYS A 350 5.16 13.43 -37.05
CA LYS A 350 5.97 14.00 -38.12
C LYS A 350 7.44 13.79 -37.81
N GLN A 351 8.05 12.79 -38.46
CA GLN A 351 9.48 12.63 -38.45
C GLN A 351 10.08 13.79 -39.25
N ASN A 352 11.07 14.48 -38.67
CA ASN A 352 11.98 15.30 -39.46
C ASN A 352 12.85 14.35 -40.28
N GLY A 353 12.25 13.76 -41.30
CA GLY A 353 13.00 13.13 -42.36
C GLY A 353 13.83 14.22 -43.02
N ARG A 354 15.16 14.07 -42.89
CA ARG A 354 15.98 14.04 -44.09
C ARG A 354 15.33 13.06 -45.05
N SER A 355 14.31 13.52 -45.77
CA SER A 355 13.83 12.84 -46.96
C SER A 355 15.07 12.63 -47.81
N HIS A 356 15.40 11.38 -48.11
CA HIS A 356 16.49 11.03 -49.02
C HIS A 356 16.34 11.72 -50.40
N MET A 357 15.16 12.27 -50.69
CA MET A 357 14.94 13.19 -51.80
C MET A 357 14.84 14.62 -51.27
N LYS A 358 15.86 15.44 -51.57
CA LYS A 358 15.74 16.90 -51.52
C LYS A 358 14.55 17.30 -52.41
N ARG A 359 13.68 18.17 -51.90
CA ARG A 359 12.62 18.79 -52.72
C ARG A 359 13.30 19.82 -53.62
N THR A 360 13.40 19.54 -54.91
CA THR A 360 14.06 20.41 -55.89
C THR A 360 13.08 21.31 -56.63
N GLU A 361 11.82 20.87 -56.75
CA GLU A 361 10.79 21.56 -57.52
C GLU A 361 9.83 22.38 -56.66
N SER A 362 9.37 23.53 -57.19
CA SER A 362 8.41 24.41 -56.53
C SER A 362 7.23 24.76 -57.45
N LEU A 363 6.03 24.81 -56.88
CA LEU A 363 4.81 25.21 -57.56
C LEU A 363 4.31 26.52 -56.95
N ARG A 364 4.15 27.57 -57.77
CA ARG A 364 3.65 28.88 -57.33
C ARG A 364 2.15 28.96 -57.58
N LEU A 365 1.40 29.33 -56.54
CA LEU A 365 -0.04 29.56 -56.60
C LEU A 365 -0.29 31.05 -56.44
N ASN A 366 -0.97 31.65 -57.41
CA ASN A 366 -1.50 33.01 -57.27
C ASN A 366 -2.91 32.88 -56.66
N LEU A 367 -3.11 33.51 -55.51
CA LEU A 367 -4.36 33.45 -54.76
C LEU A 367 -4.91 34.86 -54.58
N THR A 368 -6.22 35.00 -54.70
CA THR A 368 -6.93 36.19 -54.23
C THR A 368 -6.87 36.29 -52.71
N ARG A 369 -7.18 37.48 -52.17
CA ARG A 369 -7.21 37.70 -50.71
C ARG A 369 -8.18 36.74 -50.00
N GLU A 370 -9.32 36.46 -50.62
CA GLU A 370 -10.36 35.62 -50.02
C GLU A 370 -9.96 34.13 -50.01
N GLU A 371 -9.41 33.63 -51.12
CA GLU A 371 -8.90 32.25 -51.20
C GLU A 371 -7.78 32.00 -50.20
N LYS A 372 -6.84 32.96 -50.06
CA LYS A 372 -5.77 32.86 -49.06
C LYS A 372 -6.34 32.77 -47.64
N LYS A 373 -7.33 33.60 -47.32
CA LYS A 373 -7.97 33.63 -45.99
C LYS A 373 -8.70 32.32 -45.69
N GLN A 374 -9.39 31.75 -46.66
CA GLN A 374 -10.05 30.45 -46.53
C GLN A 374 -9.04 29.33 -46.23
N ILE A 375 -7.91 29.29 -46.95
CA ILE A 375 -6.86 28.29 -46.72
C ILE A 375 -6.23 28.46 -45.32
N GLU A 376 -6.02 29.69 -44.87
CA GLU A 376 -5.49 29.99 -43.52
C GLU A 376 -6.44 29.54 -42.40
N LEU A 377 -7.75 29.78 -42.56
CA LEU A 377 -8.78 29.32 -41.63
C LEU A 377 -8.82 27.78 -41.55
N ALA A 378 -8.78 27.12 -42.70
CA ALA A 378 -8.77 25.66 -42.78
C ALA A 378 -7.49 25.06 -42.17
N ALA A 379 -6.33 25.70 -42.37
CA ALA A 379 -5.07 25.29 -41.76
C ALA A 379 -5.08 25.41 -40.22
N LYS A 380 -5.70 26.48 -39.68
CA LYS A 380 -5.86 26.65 -38.23
C LYS A 380 -6.77 25.57 -37.62
N LYS A 381 -7.88 25.24 -38.30
CA LYS A 381 -8.84 24.22 -37.83
C LYS A 381 -8.24 22.80 -37.79
N ASN A 382 -7.29 22.50 -38.67
CA ASN A 382 -6.65 21.18 -38.81
C ASN A 382 -5.28 21.05 -38.08
N GLY A 383 -5.03 21.83 -37.02
CA GLY A 383 -3.86 21.61 -36.13
C GLY A 383 -2.71 22.62 -36.24
N GLY A 384 -2.98 23.87 -36.61
CA GLY A 384 -2.03 24.99 -36.39
C GLY A 384 -0.71 24.94 -37.16
N GLY A 385 -0.66 24.19 -38.28
CA GLY A 385 0.51 24.14 -39.15
C GLY A 385 0.71 25.40 -40.00
N GLN A 386 1.89 25.56 -40.62
CA GLN A 386 2.12 26.61 -41.63
C GLN A 386 1.15 26.43 -42.81
N THR A 387 0.50 27.51 -43.25
CA THR A 387 -0.48 27.54 -44.35
C THR A 387 0.02 26.85 -45.62
N ALA A 388 1.29 27.06 -45.99
CA ALA A 388 1.90 26.43 -47.16
C ALA A 388 2.02 24.89 -47.03
N VAL A 389 2.24 24.38 -45.82
CA VAL A 389 2.32 22.94 -45.56
C VAL A 389 0.93 22.30 -45.65
N TYR A 390 -0.08 22.98 -45.12
CA TYR A 390 -1.48 22.56 -45.24
C TYR A 390 -1.92 22.52 -46.72
N ALA A 391 -1.73 23.62 -47.45
CA ALA A 391 -2.07 23.72 -48.87
C ALA A 391 -1.43 22.61 -49.72
N ARG A 392 -0.13 22.34 -49.51
CA ARG A 392 0.58 21.24 -50.19
C ARG A 392 -0.04 19.87 -49.88
N THR A 393 -0.45 19.63 -48.65
CA THR A 393 -1.00 18.34 -48.23
C THR A 393 -2.34 18.09 -48.91
N VAL A 394 -3.21 19.10 -48.94
CA VAL A 394 -4.49 19.05 -49.66
C VAL A 394 -4.30 18.82 -51.16
N LEU A 395 -3.38 19.54 -51.80
CA LEU A 395 -3.09 19.37 -53.23
C LEU A 395 -2.60 17.96 -53.58
N LEU A 396 -1.72 17.38 -52.77
CA LEU A 396 -1.23 16.02 -53.01
C LEU A 396 -2.29 14.96 -52.75
N GLN A 397 -3.18 15.19 -51.79
CA GLN A 397 -4.30 14.30 -51.50
C GLN A 397 -5.31 14.29 -52.65
N ALA A 398 -5.73 15.47 -53.10
CA ALA A 398 -6.60 15.62 -54.26
C ALA A 398 -5.97 15.03 -55.54
N ALA A 399 -4.67 15.25 -55.77
CA ALA A 399 -3.97 14.67 -56.89
C ALA A 399 -3.97 13.13 -56.85
N LYS A 400 -3.78 12.52 -55.68
CA LYS A 400 -3.87 11.06 -55.51
C LYS A 400 -5.28 10.53 -55.78
N GLU A 401 -6.30 11.21 -55.27
CA GLU A 401 -7.70 10.83 -55.48
C GLU A 401 -8.07 10.89 -56.97
N CYS A 402 -7.64 11.92 -57.69
CA CYS A 402 -7.81 12.01 -59.15
C CYS A 402 -7.06 10.89 -59.89
N LEU A 403 -5.82 10.58 -59.50
CA LEU A 403 -5.04 9.51 -60.14
C LEU A 403 -5.62 8.10 -59.86
N GLN A 404 -6.22 7.89 -58.70
CA GLN A 404 -6.87 6.62 -58.34
C GLN A 404 -8.22 6.43 -59.01
N SER A 405 -8.97 7.52 -59.23
CA SER A 405 -10.25 7.50 -59.96
C SER A 405 -10.08 7.34 -61.48
N SER A 406 -8.90 7.68 -62.02
CA SER A 406 -8.58 7.53 -63.44
C SER A 406 -8.06 6.14 -63.83
N GLY A 407 -7.85 5.24 -62.85
CA GLY A 407 -7.35 3.88 -63.07
C GLY A 407 -8.42 2.79 -63.15
N ASN A 408 -9.70 3.17 -63.11
CA ASN A 408 -10.87 2.27 -63.07
C ASN A 408 -11.84 2.49 -64.24
N SER A 409 -11.37 3.10 -65.34
CA SER A 409 -12.15 3.34 -66.56
C SER A 409 -11.44 2.81 -67.79
#